data_AF-A0A7W0LWU9-F1
#
_entry.id   AF-A0A7W0LWU9-F1
#
_cell.length_a   1.000
_cell.length_b   1.000
_cell.length_c   1.000
_cell.angle_alpha   90.00
_cell.angle_beta   90.00
_cell.angle_gamma   90.00
#
_symmetry.space_group_name_H-M   'P 1'
#
loop_
_entity.id
_entity.type
_entity.pdbx_description
1 polymer ?
#
loop_
_entity_poly.entity_id
_entity_poly.type
_entity_poly.pdbx_seq_one_letter_code
_entity_poly.pdbx_strand_id
1 'polypeptide(L)'
;MNTQNETGRQVGRYLYRTHEVGAARTDAEFATRGSQVSVTDLSTGKTTVVAQRKDWERFDGIVWTPHGTILAAEETTAAAVKDPQVSNAEAGLVYELYIDPKDPTRLDKSKAGGDGIAARPALGSKSHEGLRFDSQGNLYGISERDGGGIFRFVPSRRGDLSAGRLQVLRTDDGRLGEGEWVTLNPRAARINADTEAARLEGNGYFRPEDVETGASTGRDANNGGNTLYVAVTGTDEVIAVDLSRGSQPFAYQYVGAESGNVPAGNEPGFTTPAFDSPDNLALDSRGNLAITEDIGGTLTRGNDIWIAEPSSDDGENPGTEGQPAAVVERVATLPDCAAEPSGIYFSANRTNRFRRNRQNVVTTPETLFVHRQHAGP
;
A
#
# COMPACT_ATOMS: atom_id res chain seq x y z
N MET A 1 -6.30 -3.20 4.02
CA MET A 1 -6.40 -2.18 2.92
C MET A 1 -7.73 -2.08 2.13
N ASN A 2 -7.89 -1.01 1.31
CA ASN A 2 -9.01 -0.74 0.38
C ASN A 2 -8.57 -0.50 -1.08
N THR A 3 -9.41 -0.83 -2.06
CA THR A 3 -9.31 -0.32 -3.45
C THR A 3 -10.68 -0.28 -4.14
N GLN A 4 -10.88 0.53 -5.18
CA GLN A 4 -12.09 0.49 -6.02
C GLN A 4 -11.84 -0.16 -7.37
N ASN A 5 -12.91 -0.56 -8.06
CA ASN A 5 -12.79 -0.87 -9.48
C ASN A 5 -12.48 0.40 -10.28
N GLU A 6 -11.22 0.56 -10.70
CA GLU A 6 -10.78 1.75 -11.46
C GLU A 6 -10.99 1.59 -12.98
N THR A 7 -11.29 0.37 -13.42
CA THR A 7 -11.62 0.05 -14.81
C THR A 7 -12.81 -0.91 -14.88
N GLY A 8 -13.36 -1.11 -16.09
CA GLY A 8 -14.39 -2.12 -16.33
C GLY A 8 -15.81 -1.65 -15.97
N ARG A 9 -16.66 -2.58 -15.55
CA ARG A 9 -18.09 -2.33 -15.36
C ARG A 9 -18.33 -1.44 -14.14
N GLN A 10 -19.03 -0.31 -14.35
CA GLN A 10 -19.45 0.61 -13.28
C GLN A 10 -18.28 1.08 -12.40
N VAL A 11 -17.23 1.62 -13.05
CA VAL A 11 -16.03 2.19 -12.40
C VAL A 11 -16.38 3.01 -11.16
N GLY A 12 -15.61 2.82 -10.08
CA GLY A 12 -15.71 3.54 -8.80
C GLY A 12 -16.94 3.21 -7.94
N ARG A 13 -17.74 2.20 -8.30
CA ARG A 13 -18.93 1.78 -7.53
C ARG A 13 -18.60 0.73 -6.47
N TYR A 14 -17.63 -0.14 -6.73
CA TYR A 14 -17.35 -1.30 -5.90
C TYR A 14 -16.08 -1.06 -5.10
N LEU A 15 -16.22 -1.08 -3.78
CA LEU A 15 -15.10 -0.92 -2.83
C LEU A 15 -14.69 -2.29 -2.31
N TYR A 16 -13.50 -2.73 -2.67
CA TYR A 16 -12.92 -4.00 -2.26
C TYR A 16 -12.02 -3.82 -1.06
N ARG A 17 -11.98 -4.84 -0.20
CA ARG A 17 -11.20 -4.87 1.03
C ARG A 17 -10.58 -6.23 1.26
N THR A 18 -9.32 -6.21 1.63
CA THR A 18 -8.61 -7.31 2.30
C THR A 18 -8.98 -7.35 3.78
N HIS A 19 -8.71 -8.48 4.41
CA HIS A 19 -9.00 -8.71 5.82
C HIS A 19 -7.80 -9.35 6.48
N GLU A 20 -7.24 -8.70 7.50
CA GLU A 20 -6.09 -9.18 8.25
C GLU A 20 -6.50 -10.28 9.26
N VAL A 21 -7.07 -11.35 8.73
CA VAL A 21 -7.49 -12.55 9.49
C VAL A 21 -6.80 -13.76 8.87
N GLY A 22 -6.27 -14.68 9.68
CA GLY A 22 -5.47 -15.78 9.16
C GLY A 22 -5.26 -16.91 10.16
N ALA A 23 -4.74 -18.04 9.66
CA ALA A 23 -4.63 -19.30 10.40
C ALA A 23 -3.76 -19.25 11.67
N ALA A 24 -2.92 -18.22 11.82
CA ALA A 24 -2.08 -18.00 13.01
C ALA A 24 -2.82 -17.35 14.19
N ARG A 25 -4.11 -16.97 14.06
CA ARG A 25 -4.87 -16.45 15.19
C ARG A 25 -5.30 -17.60 16.12
N THR A 26 -5.28 -17.35 17.43
CA THR A 26 -5.68 -18.33 18.46
C THR A 26 -7.20 -18.42 18.64
N ASP A 27 -7.98 -17.56 17.97
CA ASP A 27 -9.43 -17.60 17.96
C ASP A 27 -9.93 -18.73 17.03
N ALA A 28 -10.32 -19.86 17.64
CA ALA A 28 -10.69 -21.09 16.92
C ALA A 28 -11.76 -20.90 15.81
N GLU A 29 -12.60 -19.87 15.90
CA GLU A 29 -13.61 -19.55 14.89
C GLU A 29 -13.01 -18.97 13.58
N PHE A 30 -11.94 -18.17 13.67
CA PHE A 30 -11.34 -17.48 12.51
C PHE A 30 -10.09 -18.20 11.98
N ALA A 31 -9.36 -18.91 12.84
CA ALA A 31 -8.19 -19.71 12.47
C ALA A 31 -8.48 -20.75 11.37
N THR A 32 -9.74 -21.19 11.23
CA THR A 32 -10.15 -22.25 10.29
C THR A 32 -10.63 -21.74 8.93
N ARG A 33 -10.85 -20.42 8.77
CA ARG A 33 -11.43 -19.85 7.55
C ARG A 33 -10.41 -19.20 6.62
N GLY A 34 -9.26 -18.81 7.16
CA GLY A 34 -8.23 -18.03 6.45
C GLY A 34 -8.70 -16.64 6.06
N SER A 35 -7.86 -15.90 5.33
CA SER A 35 -8.20 -14.54 4.87
C SER A 35 -9.23 -14.52 3.75
N GLN A 36 -9.71 -13.31 3.44
CA GLN A 36 -10.79 -13.07 2.49
C GLN A 36 -10.65 -11.70 1.81
N VAL A 37 -11.26 -11.59 0.63
CA VAL A 37 -11.53 -10.33 -0.03
C VAL A 37 -13.04 -10.11 -0.04
N SER A 38 -13.48 -8.95 0.43
CA SER A 38 -14.88 -8.54 0.39
C SER A 38 -15.09 -7.37 -0.56
N VAL A 39 -16.33 -7.18 -1.00
CA VAL A 39 -16.73 -6.03 -1.82
C VAL A 39 -17.97 -5.40 -1.23
N THR A 40 -18.00 -4.07 -1.19
CA THR A 40 -19.18 -3.27 -0.89
C THR A 40 -19.65 -2.57 -2.16
N ASP A 41 -20.89 -2.83 -2.57
CA ASP A 41 -21.55 -2.04 -3.62
C ASP A 41 -22.01 -0.72 -3.01
N LEU A 42 -21.30 0.37 -3.30
CA LEU A 42 -21.56 1.68 -2.70
C LEU A 42 -22.92 2.27 -3.04
N SER A 43 -23.58 1.78 -4.10
CA SER A 43 -24.92 2.26 -4.46
C SER A 43 -26.03 1.60 -3.63
N THR A 44 -25.80 0.39 -3.13
CA THR A 44 -26.78 -0.38 -2.36
C THR A 44 -26.40 -0.51 -0.88
N GLY A 45 -25.14 -0.27 -0.54
CA GLY A 45 -24.56 -0.51 0.79
C GLY A 45 -24.35 -1.99 1.11
N LYS A 46 -24.60 -2.91 0.15
CA LYS A 46 -24.47 -4.34 0.39
C LYS A 46 -23.00 -4.77 0.34
N THR A 47 -22.56 -5.48 1.37
CA THR A 47 -21.23 -6.12 1.43
C THR A 47 -21.35 -7.64 1.22
N THR A 48 -20.45 -8.22 0.43
CA THR A 48 -20.33 -9.66 0.23
C THR A 48 -18.87 -10.11 0.19
N VAL A 49 -18.60 -11.34 0.61
CA VAL A 49 -17.30 -11.99 0.39
C VAL A 49 -17.17 -12.36 -1.09
N VAL A 50 -16.12 -11.88 -1.75
CA VAL A 50 -15.77 -12.21 -3.14
C VAL A 50 -15.01 -13.54 -3.18
N ALA A 51 -14.05 -13.70 -2.27
CA ALA A 51 -13.21 -14.87 -2.16
C ALA A 51 -12.77 -15.07 -0.71
N GLN A 52 -12.62 -16.33 -0.29
CA GLN A 52 -12.05 -16.73 0.99
C GLN A 52 -11.42 -18.10 0.81
N ARG A 53 -10.23 -18.31 1.37
CA ARG A 53 -9.56 -19.60 1.36
C ARG A 53 -8.89 -19.85 2.70
N LYS A 54 -8.97 -21.10 3.17
CA LYS A 54 -8.39 -21.54 4.46
C LYS A 54 -6.86 -21.47 4.51
N ASP A 55 -6.24 -21.48 3.35
CA ASP A 55 -4.79 -21.45 3.15
C ASP A 55 -4.28 -20.05 2.81
N TRP A 56 -5.14 -19.03 2.96
CA TRP A 56 -4.71 -17.63 2.97
C TRP A 56 -4.41 -17.16 4.38
N GLU A 57 -3.21 -16.60 4.53
CA GLU A 57 -2.80 -15.88 5.72
C GLU A 57 -3.24 -14.41 5.66
N ARG A 58 -2.84 -13.63 6.68
CA ARG A 58 -3.28 -12.25 6.89
C ARG A 58 -3.11 -11.42 5.62
N PHE A 59 -4.21 -11.00 5.02
CA PHE A 59 -4.12 -10.07 3.90
C PHE A 59 -4.10 -8.65 4.43
N ASP A 60 -3.07 -7.91 4.02
CA ASP A 60 -3.12 -6.46 4.10
C ASP A 60 -3.18 -5.84 2.71
N GLY A 61 -2.18 -6.10 1.87
CA GLY A 61 -2.06 -5.49 0.55
C GLY A 61 -3.25 -5.72 -0.40
N ILE A 62 -3.74 -4.65 -1.02
CA ILE A 62 -4.75 -4.72 -2.08
C ILE A 62 -4.52 -3.66 -3.16
N VAL A 63 -4.70 -4.02 -4.43
CA VAL A 63 -4.70 -3.05 -5.53
C VAL A 63 -5.57 -3.51 -6.70
N TRP A 64 -6.29 -2.57 -7.31
CA TRP A 64 -6.93 -2.79 -8.60
C TRP A 64 -5.92 -2.70 -9.73
N THR A 65 -5.83 -3.74 -10.56
CA THR A 65 -4.86 -3.75 -11.65
C THR A 65 -5.32 -2.92 -12.85
N PRO A 66 -4.40 -2.33 -13.63
CA PRO A 66 -4.75 -1.64 -14.88
C PRO A 66 -5.48 -2.52 -15.90
N HIS A 67 -5.41 -3.84 -15.75
CA HIS A 67 -6.05 -4.84 -16.61
C HIS A 67 -7.32 -5.46 -16.00
N GLY A 68 -7.88 -4.87 -14.94
CA GLY A 68 -9.24 -5.17 -14.47
C GLY A 68 -9.37 -6.38 -13.55
N THR A 69 -8.31 -6.69 -12.79
CA THR A 69 -8.28 -7.72 -11.75
C THR A 69 -7.94 -7.09 -10.40
N ILE A 70 -7.93 -7.88 -9.33
CA ILE A 70 -7.47 -7.44 -8.00
C ILE A 70 -6.22 -8.24 -7.63
N LEU A 71 -5.22 -7.58 -7.07
CA LEU A 71 -4.21 -8.26 -6.27
C LEU A 71 -4.58 -8.15 -4.79
N ALA A 72 -4.51 -9.26 -4.08
CA ALA A 72 -4.57 -9.33 -2.62
C ALA A 72 -3.32 -10.05 -2.12
N ALA A 73 -2.67 -9.55 -1.08
CA ALA A 73 -1.35 -10.01 -0.69
C ALA A 73 -1.24 -10.27 0.81
N GLU A 74 -0.50 -11.34 1.13
CA GLU A 74 -0.26 -11.76 2.51
C GLU A 74 0.88 -10.98 3.13
N GLU A 75 0.60 -10.46 4.31
CA GLU A 75 1.49 -9.74 5.19
C GLU A 75 1.94 -10.75 6.26
N THR A 76 2.93 -11.57 5.88
CA THR A 76 3.57 -12.52 6.78
C THR A 76 5.03 -12.72 6.41
N THR A 77 5.90 -12.60 7.42
CA THR A 77 7.35 -12.85 7.30
C THR A 77 7.70 -14.34 7.35
N ALA A 78 6.79 -15.17 7.88
CA ALA A 78 6.98 -16.61 8.01
C ALA A 78 5.63 -17.32 7.81
N ALA A 79 5.44 -17.87 6.62
CA ALA A 79 4.19 -18.49 6.24
C ALA A 79 3.92 -19.76 7.07
N ALA A 80 2.90 -19.70 7.93
CA ALA A 80 2.44 -20.79 8.76
C ALA A 80 1.57 -21.79 7.98
N VAL A 81 0.90 -21.32 6.92
CA VAL A 81 0.10 -22.16 6.03
C VAL A 81 0.59 -22.00 4.60
N LYS A 82 0.88 -23.13 3.95
CA LYS A 82 1.43 -23.12 2.59
C LYS A 82 0.30 -23.22 1.57
N ASP A 83 0.32 -22.33 0.57
CA ASP A 83 -0.46 -22.51 -0.65
C ASP A 83 -0.02 -23.82 -1.34
N PRO A 84 -0.97 -24.70 -1.74
CA PRO A 84 -0.67 -26.01 -2.30
C PRO A 84 -0.03 -25.95 -3.70
N GLN A 85 -0.20 -24.85 -4.43
CA GLN A 85 0.43 -24.60 -5.74
C GLN A 85 1.83 -23.97 -5.60
N VAL A 86 2.12 -23.34 -4.47
CA VAL A 86 3.41 -22.64 -4.19
C VAL A 86 3.97 -23.05 -2.82
N SER A 87 4.08 -24.35 -2.58
CA SER A 87 4.39 -24.89 -1.25
C SER A 87 5.79 -24.58 -0.71
N ASN A 88 6.68 -24.07 -1.57
CA ASN A 88 8.06 -23.71 -1.22
C ASN A 88 8.22 -22.24 -0.82
N ALA A 89 7.15 -21.44 -0.83
CA ALA A 89 7.16 -20.08 -0.32
C ALA A 89 7.34 -20.09 1.21
N GLU A 90 8.28 -19.29 1.72
CA GLU A 90 8.60 -19.22 3.15
C GLU A 90 7.87 -18.09 3.87
N ALA A 91 7.37 -17.09 3.13
CA ALA A 91 6.66 -15.90 3.59
C ALA A 91 5.42 -15.65 2.71
N GLY A 92 4.78 -14.49 2.86
CA GLY A 92 3.51 -14.16 2.20
C GLY A 92 3.54 -14.19 0.67
N LEU A 93 2.39 -14.53 0.07
CA LEU A 93 2.15 -14.55 -1.37
C LEU A 93 1.18 -13.46 -1.82
N VAL A 94 1.23 -13.17 -3.12
CA VAL A 94 0.23 -12.34 -3.80
C VAL A 94 -0.69 -13.23 -4.64
N TYR A 95 -1.99 -12.96 -4.58
CA TYR A 95 -3.02 -13.64 -5.36
C TYR A 95 -3.70 -12.65 -6.30
N GLU A 96 -3.80 -13.02 -7.57
CA GLU A 96 -4.60 -12.29 -8.56
C GLU A 96 -6.00 -12.88 -8.65
N LEU A 97 -6.99 -12.08 -8.30
CA LEU A 97 -8.42 -12.38 -8.34
C LEU A 97 -9.02 -11.83 -9.63
N TYR A 98 -9.53 -12.71 -10.47
CA TYR A 98 -10.19 -12.36 -11.72
C TYR A 98 -11.65 -12.02 -11.47
N ILE A 99 -12.03 -10.75 -11.63
CA ILE A 99 -13.39 -10.27 -11.37
C ILE A 99 -14.30 -10.60 -12.57
N ASP A 100 -15.53 -11.06 -12.32
CA ASP A 100 -16.51 -11.30 -13.37
C ASP A 100 -16.89 -9.96 -14.05
N PRO A 101 -16.66 -9.79 -15.36
CA PRO A 101 -16.94 -8.54 -16.07
C PRO A 101 -18.44 -8.20 -16.10
N LYS A 102 -19.34 -9.14 -15.83
CA LYS A 102 -20.79 -8.94 -15.78
C LYS A 102 -21.30 -8.65 -14.37
N ASP A 103 -20.59 -9.13 -13.35
CA ASP A 103 -20.96 -9.01 -11.95
C ASP A 103 -19.71 -8.78 -11.09
N PRO A 104 -19.32 -7.51 -10.84
CA PRO A 104 -18.11 -7.18 -10.08
C PRO A 104 -18.12 -7.64 -8.62
N THR A 105 -19.21 -8.26 -8.15
CA THR A 105 -19.29 -8.89 -6.83
C THR A 105 -18.83 -10.35 -6.80
N ARG A 106 -18.39 -10.90 -7.95
CA ARG A 106 -18.03 -12.30 -8.13
C ARG A 106 -16.71 -12.46 -8.88
N LEU A 107 -16.11 -13.64 -8.73
CA LEU A 107 -14.96 -14.06 -9.54
C LEU A 107 -15.40 -14.68 -10.87
N ASP A 108 -14.61 -14.42 -11.92
CA ASP A 108 -14.67 -15.13 -13.20
C ASP A 108 -14.05 -16.51 -13.05
N LYS A 109 -14.88 -17.50 -12.75
CA LYS A 109 -14.50 -18.90 -12.61
C LYS A 109 -13.99 -19.56 -13.89
N SER A 110 -14.07 -18.90 -15.06
CA SER A 110 -13.45 -19.40 -16.28
C SER A 110 -11.92 -19.19 -16.30
N LYS A 111 -11.39 -18.40 -15.36
CA LYS A 111 -9.97 -18.06 -15.25
C LYS A 111 -9.25 -18.92 -14.22
N ALA A 112 -7.93 -18.88 -14.29
CA ALA A 112 -7.01 -19.42 -13.28
C ALA A 112 -7.25 -20.90 -12.88
N GLY A 113 -7.74 -21.72 -13.80
CA GLY A 113 -7.95 -23.15 -13.52
C GLY A 113 -9.29 -23.49 -12.87
N GLY A 114 -10.24 -22.53 -12.77
CA GLY A 114 -11.64 -22.84 -12.48
C GLY A 114 -12.25 -22.10 -11.27
N ASP A 115 -11.44 -21.43 -10.46
CA ASP A 115 -11.89 -20.71 -9.26
C ASP A 115 -11.75 -19.18 -9.38
N GLY A 116 -11.08 -18.69 -10.43
CA GLY A 116 -10.83 -17.27 -10.66
C GLY A 116 -9.70 -16.69 -9.80
N ILE A 117 -8.81 -17.52 -9.24
CA ILE A 117 -7.72 -17.11 -8.36
C ILE A 117 -6.39 -17.68 -8.85
N ALA A 118 -5.38 -16.84 -9.07
CA ALA A 118 -4.04 -17.29 -9.41
C ALA A 118 -3.00 -16.78 -8.40
N ALA A 119 -2.24 -17.67 -7.77
CA ALA A 119 -1.04 -17.27 -7.02
C ALA A 119 0.01 -16.67 -7.98
N ARG A 120 0.72 -15.64 -7.52
CA ARG A 120 1.73 -14.88 -8.30
C ARG A 120 3.13 -14.98 -7.67
N PRO A 121 3.75 -16.17 -7.66
CA PRO A 121 5.05 -16.37 -7.03
C PRO A 121 6.17 -15.53 -7.67
N ALA A 122 6.00 -15.09 -8.93
CA ALA A 122 6.95 -14.19 -9.58
C ALA A 122 7.10 -12.83 -8.88
N LEU A 123 6.14 -12.44 -8.03
CA LEU A 123 6.17 -11.21 -7.21
C LEU A 123 7.00 -11.37 -5.92
N GLY A 124 7.56 -12.56 -5.69
CA GLY A 124 8.39 -12.89 -4.54
C GLY A 124 7.57 -13.25 -3.30
N SER A 125 8.16 -14.06 -2.43
CA SER A 125 7.59 -14.42 -1.12
C SER A 125 8.20 -13.53 -0.04
N LYS A 126 7.38 -12.69 0.61
CA LYS A 126 7.78 -11.67 1.62
C LYS A 126 6.55 -11.16 2.39
N SER A 127 6.70 -10.28 3.38
CA SER A 127 5.55 -9.65 4.07
C SER A 127 4.99 -8.53 3.19
N HIS A 128 3.99 -8.80 2.35
CA HIS A 128 3.48 -7.78 1.42
C HIS A 128 2.42 -6.92 2.08
N GLU A 129 2.53 -5.61 1.90
CA GLU A 129 1.49 -4.68 2.31
C GLU A 129 1.15 -3.74 1.14
N GLY A 130 1.67 -2.52 1.08
CA GLY A 130 1.37 -1.59 -0.01
C GLY A 130 1.68 -2.13 -1.41
N LEU A 131 0.74 -1.94 -2.34
CA LEU A 131 0.89 -2.32 -3.75
C LEU A 131 0.38 -1.22 -4.68
N ARG A 132 1.20 -0.78 -5.65
CA ARG A 132 0.79 0.18 -6.68
C ARG A 132 1.43 -0.07 -8.03
N PHE A 133 0.69 0.23 -9.08
CA PHE A 133 1.22 0.21 -10.44
C PHE A 133 1.73 1.59 -10.85
N ASP A 134 2.73 1.64 -11.74
CA ASP A 134 2.94 2.83 -12.56
C ASP A 134 2.19 2.74 -13.90
N SER A 135 2.24 3.83 -14.66
CA SER A 135 1.62 3.92 -16.00
C SER A 135 2.18 2.89 -17.00
N GLN A 136 3.42 2.43 -16.80
CA GLN A 136 4.08 1.41 -17.63
C GLN A 136 3.59 0.00 -17.30
N GLY A 137 2.99 -0.19 -16.12
CA GLY A 137 2.50 -1.47 -15.62
C GLY A 137 3.54 -2.24 -14.80
N ASN A 138 4.58 -1.56 -14.31
CA ASN A 138 5.41 -2.11 -13.26
C ASN A 138 4.63 -2.08 -11.95
N LEU A 139 4.79 -3.10 -11.11
CA LEU A 139 4.19 -3.18 -9.79
C LEU A 139 5.25 -2.85 -8.73
N TYR A 140 4.97 -1.87 -7.89
CA TYR A 140 5.75 -1.54 -6.70
C TYR A 140 5.08 -2.12 -5.46
N GLY A 141 5.91 -2.44 -4.48
CA GLY A 141 5.48 -2.83 -3.15
C GLY A 141 6.69 -3.02 -2.24
N ILE A 142 6.45 -3.43 -1.01
CA ILE A 142 7.49 -3.49 0.03
C ILE A 142 7.52 -4.85 0.74
N SER A 143 8.45 -5.01 1.70
CA SER A 143 8.36 -6.06 2.72
C SER A 143 8.22 -5.45 4.12
N GLU A 144 7.08 -5.65 4.77
CA GLU A 144 6.77 -5.07 6.07
C GLU A 144 7.51 -5.84 7.18
N ARG A 145 8.75 -5.42 7.44
CA ARG A 145 9.61 -5.94 8.50
C ARG A 145 10.80 -5.03 8.77
N ASP A 146 11.42 -5.21 9.92
CA ASP A 146 12.72 -4.60 10.23
C ASP A 146 13.81 -5.12 9.27
N GLY A 147 14.37 -4.21 8.47
CA GLY A 147 15.28 -4.55 7.38
C GLY A 147 14.55 -5.01 6.11
N GLY A 148 13.30 -4.58 5.92
CA GLY A 148 12.49 -4.81 4.73
C GLY A 148 12.94 -3.97 3.54
N GLY A 149 12.63 -4.41 2.31
CA GLY A 149 13.04 -3.74 1.08
C GLY A 149 11.89 -3.03 0.36
N ILE A 150 12.23 -2.08 -0.52
CA ILE A 150 11.32 -1.52 -1.53
C ILE A 150 11.57 -2.27 -2.84
N PHE A 151 10.50 -2.82 -3.42
CA PHE A 151 10.57 -3.70 -4.58
C PHE A 151 9.86 -3.12 -5.81
N ARG A 152 10.38 -3.47 -6.99
CA ARG A 152 9.76 -3.24 -8.29
C ARG A 152 9.68 -4.54 -9.06
N PHE A 153 8.49 -4.90 -9.52
CA PHE A 153 8.27 -5.99 -10.45
C PHE A 153 7.97 -5.46 -11.85
N VAL A 154 8.83 -5.82 -12.80
CA VAL A 154 8.67 -5.49 -14.22
C VAL A 154 8.14 -6.73 -14.95
N PRO A 155 6.86 -6.77 -15.38
CA PRO A 155 6.31 -7.93 -16.04
C PRO A 155 6.99 -8.16 -17.41
N SER A 156 7.22 -9.42 -17.77
CA SER A 156 7.77 -9.77 -19.10
C SER A 156 6.82 -9.37 -20.24
N ARG A 157 5.53 -9.29 -19.94
CA ARG A 157 4.47 -8.83 -20.83
C ARG A 157 3.50 -7.97 -20.03
N ARG A 158 3.26 -6.73 -20.48
CA ARG A 158 2.33 -5.81 -19.81
C ARG A 158 0.97 -6.47 -19.57
N GLY A 159 0.48 -6.36 -18.33
CA GLY A 159 -0.77 -6.97 -17.88
C GLY A 159 -0.69 -8.48 -17.59
N ASP A 160 0.50 -9.07 -17.55
CA ASP A 160 0.73 -10.47 -17.18
C ASP A 160 1.75 -10.59 -16.05
N LEU A 161 1.23 -10.90 -14.87
CA LEU A 161 2.03 -10.99 -13.64
C LEU A 161 2.58 -12.42 -13.40
N SER A 162 2.37 -13.35 -14.34
CA SER A 162 2.87 -14.73 -14.19
C SER A 162 4.40 -14.84 -14.36
N ALA A 163 5.03 -13.88 -15.04
CA ALA A 163 6.47 -13.85 -15.27
C ALA A 163 6.98 -12.41 -15.42
N GLY A 164 8.19 -12.16 -14.93
CA GLY A 164 8.83 -10.85 -14.97
C GLY A 164 10.14 -10.84 -14.19
N ARG A 165 10.67 -9.65 -13.94
CA ARG A 165 11.85 -9.41 -13.10
C ARG A 165 11.40 -8.74 -11.81
N LEU A 166 11.66 -9.38 -10.68
CA LEU A 166 11.56 -8.74 -9.37
C LEU A 166 12.90 -8.09 -9.05
N GLN A 167 12.85 -6.84 -8.59
CA GLN A 167 14.01 -6.03 -8.28
C GLN A 167 13.83 -5.38 -6.90
N VAL A 168 14.92 -5.11 -6.20
CA VAL A 168 14.96 -4.35 -4.94
C VAL A 168 15.71 -3.04 -5.16
N LEU A 169 15.27 -1.98 -4.48
CA LEU A 169 15.98 -0.71 -4.46
C LEU A 169 17.23 -0.82 -3.59
N ARG A 170 18.35 -0.34 -4.14
CA ARG A 170 19.60 -0.11 -3.40
C ARG A 170 20.03 1.33 -3.62
N THR A 171 20.33 2.06 -2.56
CA THR A 171 20.87 3.43 -2.64
C THR A 171 22.28 3.51 -2.07
N ASP A 172 23.01 4.55 -2.42
CA ASP A 172 24.43 4.71 -2.06
C ASP A 172 24.69 4.70 -0.54
N ASP A 173 23.76 5.22 0.28
CA ASP A 173 23.88 5.28 1.73
C ASP A 173 23.03 4.22 2.47
N GLY A 174 22.32 3.36 1.73
CA GLY A 174 21.43 2.34 2.27
C GLY A 174 20.04 2.82 2.70
N ARG A 175 19.69 4.10 2.47
CA ARG A 175 18.38 4.70 2.82
C ARG A 175 17.87 5.70 1.78
N LEU A 176 18.64 6.76 1.50
CA LEU A 176 18.33 7.87 0.58
C LEU A 176 19.40 8.00 -0.52
N GLY A 177 19.27 9.01 -1.37
CA GLY A 177 20.26 9.34 -2.41
C GLY A 177 20.04 8.62 -3.74
N GLU A 178 21.07 8.65 -4.59
CA GLU A 178 21.05 7.93 -5.86
C GLU A 178 20.98 6.43 -5.59
N GLY A 179 20.18 5.74 -6.40
CA GLY A 179 20.00 4.32 -6.28
C GLY A 179 19.89 3.60 -7.61
N GLU A 180 19.69 2.29 -7.49
CA GLU A 180 19.54 1.37 -8.61
C GLU A 180 18.55 0.26 -8.26
N TRP A 181 17.94 -0.30 -9.30
CA TRP A 181 17.05 -1.46 -9.18
C TRP A 181 17.82 -2.76 -9.43
N VAL A 182 18.21 -3.46 -8.36
CA VAL A 182 18.99 -4.70 -8.42
C VAL A 182 18.06 -5.88 -8.64
N THR A 183 18.30 -6.69 -9.67
CA THR A 183 17.43 -7.83 -10.02
C THR A 183 17.70 -9.05 -9.16
N LEU A 184 16.66 -9.60 -8.53
CA LEU A 184 16.75 -10.78 -7.69
C LEU A 184 16.82 -12.07 -8.52
N ASN A 185 17.47 -13.11 -8.00
CA ASN A 185 17.34 -14.45 -8.56
C ASN A 185 15.87 -14.92 -8.47
N PRO A 186 15.20 -15.26 -9.59
CA PRO A 186 13.78 -15.56 -9.58
C PRO A 186 13.42 -16.86 -8.85
N ARG A 187 14.36 -17.80 -8.69
CA ARG A 187 14.10 -19.03 -7.91
C ARG A 187 14.21 -18.76 -6.42
N ALA A 188 15.23 -18.01 -6.00
CA ALA A 188 15.41 -17.63 -4.61
C ALA A 188 14.28 -16.72 -4.13
N ALA A 189 13.91 -15.70 -4.92
CA ALA A 189 12.85 -14.76 -4.55
C ALA A 189 11.47 -15.41 -4.35
N ARG A 190 11.17 -16.48 -5.10
CA ARG A 190 9.93 -17.26 -4.93
C ARG A 190 9.88 -18.03 -3.62
N ILE A 191 11.04 -18.35 -3.05
CA ILE A 191 11.17 -19.01 -1.75
C ILE A 191 11.12 -17.93 -0.67
N ASN A 192 12.00 -16.93 -0.76
CA ASN A 192 12.11 -15.84 0.19
C ASN A 192 12.81 -14.64 -0.49
N ALA A 193 12.05 -13.59 -0.81
CA ALA A 193 12.55 -12.41 -1.49
C ALA A 193 13.42 -11.53 -0.58
N ASP A 194 13.14 -11.48 0.72
CA ASP A 194 13.92 -10.69 1.67
C ASP A 194 15.33 -11.25 1.84
N THR A 195 15.46 -12.58 1.93
CA THR A 195 16.78 -13.24 2.01
C THR A 195 17.63 -12.95 0.78
N GLU A 196 17.03 -13.01 -0.42
CA GLU A 196 17.74 -12.70 -1.66
C GLU A 196 18.06 -11.21 -1.79
N ALA A 197 17.16 -10.32 -1.36
CA ALA A 197 17.39 -8.88 -1.33
C ALA A 197 18.56 -8.53 -0.40
N ALA A 198 18.59 -9.08 0.82
CA ALA A 198 19.68 -8.88 1.76
C ALA A 198 21.03 -9.38 1.21
N ARG A 199 21.04 -10.53 0.51
CA ARG A 199 22.24 -11.06 -0.16
C ARG A 199 22.77 -10.12 -1.26
N LEU A 200 21.89 -9.32 -1.85
CA LEU A 200 22.20 -8.35 -2.89
C LEU A 200 22.44 -6.93 -2.34
N GLU A 201 22.49 -6.78 -1.02
CA GLU A 201 22.64 -5.50 -0.34
C GLU A 201 21.52 -4.51 -0.73
N GLY A 202 20.31 -5.02 -0.97
CA GLY A 202 19.13 -4.17 -1.03
C GLY A 202 18.95 -3.42 0.29
N ASN A 203 18.40 -2.20 0.22
CA ASN A 203 18.23 -1.35 1.40
C ASN A 203 17.38 -2.06 2.46
N GLY A 204 17.82 -1.98 3.71
CA GLY A 204 17.11 -2.52 4.87
C GLY A 204 16.37 -1.41 5.59
N TYR A 205 15.17 -1.08 5.13
CA TYR A 205 14.30 -0.08 5.76
C TYR A 205 13.69 -0.63 7.05
N PHE A 206 13.43 0.26 8.01
CA PHE A 206 12.84 -0.12 9.27
C PHE A 206 11.31 -0.17 9.13
N ARG A 207 10.83 -1.33 8.68
CA ARG A 207 9.40 -1.65 8.49
C ARG A 207 8.70 -0.67 7.53
N PRO A 208 9.03 -0.75 6.23
CA PRO A 208 8.27 -0.02 5.22
C PRO A 208 6.86 -0.61 5.11
N GLU A 209 5.84 0.24 5.01
CA GLU A 209 4.43 -0.18 5.14
C GLU A 209 3.65 -0.06 3.79
N ASP A 210 3.05 1.09 3.49
CA ASP A 210 2.35 1.31 2.22
C ASP A 210 3.20 2.03 1.16
N VAL A 211 2.76 1.92 -0.10
CA VAL A 211 3.30 2.68 -1.21
C VAL A 211 2.20 3.38 -2.01
N GLU A 212 2.50 4.57 -2.53
CA GLU A 212 1.60 5.32 -3.39
C GLU A 212 2.28 5.83 -4.67
N THR A 213 1.54 5.86 -5.77
CA THR A 213 1.97 6.45 -7.05
C THR A 213 0.88 7.34 -7.63
N GLY A 214 1.24 8.21 -8.59
CA GLY A 214 0.26 9.04 -9.28
C GLY A 214 -0.65 8.33 -10.29
N ALA A 215 -0.76 6.99 -10.26
CA ALA A 215 -1.45 6.21 -11.29
C ALA A 215 -2.78 5.56 -10.84
N SER A 216 -3.16 5.68 -9.57
CA SER A 216 -4.46 5.23 -9.04
C SER A 216 -5.50 6.37 -9.13
N THR A 217 -6.27 6.63 -8.07
CA THR A 217 -7.33 7.66 -8.04
C THR A 217 -6.80 9.08 -7.81
N GLY A 218 -5.58 9.19 -7.29
CA GLY A 218 -4.87 10.43 -7.08
C GLY A 218 -4.00 10.85 -8.27
N ARG A 219 -3.33 12.00 -8.11
CA ARG A 219 -2.33 12.52 -9.05
C ARG A 219 -1.03 12.76 -8.30
N ASP A 220 0.10 12.37 -8.86
CA ASP A 220 1.38 12.89 -8.38
C ASP A 220 1.67 14.24 -9.03
N ALA A 221 1.44 15.33 -8.29
CA ALA A 221 1.73 16.68 -8.75
C ALA A 221 3.20 17.07 -8.54
N ASN A 222 3.93 16.35 -7.68
CA ASN A 222 5.30 16.67 -7.32
C ASN A 222 6.26 16.41 -8.49
N ASN A 223 6.16 15.23 -9.13
CA ASN A 223 7.05 14.82 -10.21
C ASN A 223 6.32 14.27 -11.45
N GLY A 224 5.10 14.77 -11.69
CA GLY A 224 4.34 14.48 -12.91
C GLY A 224 3.99 12.99 -13.12
N GLY A 225 3.83 12.22 -12.04
CA GLY A 225 3.53 10.78 -12.12
C GLY A 225 4.76 9.88 -11.94
N ASN A 226 5.94 10.46 -11.69
CA ASN A 226 7.20 9.74 -11.57
C ASN A 226 7.73 9.67 -10.14
N THR A 227 6.86 9.76 -9.13
CA THR A 227 7.24 9.50 -7.74
C THR A 227 6.55 8.24 -7.21
N LEU A 228 7.34 7.42 -6.51
CA LEU A 228 6.86 6.39 -5.60
C LEU A 228 7.02 6.93 -4.17
N TYR A 229 5.90 7.11 -3.47
CA TYR A 229 5.90 7.43 -2.05
C TYR A 229 5.89 6.13 -1.25
N VAL A 230 6.66 6.06 -0.17
CA VAL A 230 6.77 4.89 0.69
C VAL A 230 6.73 5.35 2.14
N ALA A 231 5.78 4.83 2.91
CA ALA A 231 5.76 5.04 4.35
C ALA A 231 6.80 4.13 5.01
N VAL A 232 7.59 4.67 5.91
CA VAL A 232 8.55 3.91 6.70
C VAL A 232 8.30 4.21 8.16
N THR A 233 7.61 3.28 8.81
CA THR A 233 7.07 3.46 10.15
C THR A 233 8.17 3.66 11.19
N GLY A 234 9.25 2.86 11.16
CA GLY A 234 10.24 2.81 12.22
C GLY A 234 11.23 3.99 12.18
N THR A 235 11.17 4.79 11.13
CA THR A 235 11.95 6.02 10.98
C THR A 235 11.07 7.28 10.88
N ASP A 236 9.77 7.15 11.18
CA ASP A 236 8.80 8.25 11.25
C ASP A 236 8.82 9.14 9.99
N GLU A 237 8.80 8.52 8.81
CA GLU A 237 8.95 9.25 7.57
C GLU A 237 8.15 8.69 6.40
N VAL A 238 7.93 9.55 5.41
CA VAL A 238 7.59 9.13 4.05
C VAL A 238 8.79 9.43 3.15
N ILE A 239 9.32 8.39 2.51
CA ILE A 239 10.35 8.50 1.48
C ILE A 239 9.67 8.68 0.12
N ALA A 240 10.15 9.62 -0.69
CA ALA A 240 9.84 9.69 -2.10
C ALA A 240 11.01 9.14 -2.92
N VAL A 241 10.71 8.24 -3.86
CA VAL A 241 11.66 7.73 -4.85
C VAL A 241 11.30 8.34 -6.21
N ASP A 242 12.17 9.20 -6.72
CA ASP A 242 12.08 9.75 -8.07
C ASP A 242 12.39 8.65 -9.10
N LEU A 243 11.45 8.40 -10.01
CA LEU A 243 11.50 7.38 -11.06
C LEU A 243 11.76 7.97 -12.46
N SER A 244 11.86 9.29 -12.59
CA SER A 244 12.01 10.01 -13.87
C SER A 244 13.32 9.66 -14.59
N ARG A 245 14.34 9.27 -13.81
CA ARG A 245 15.68 8.84 -14.26
C ARG A 245 15.76 7.35 -14.63
N GLY A 246 14.63 6.65 -14.70
CA GLY A 246 14.55 5.28 -15.23
C GLY A 246 15.21 4.21 -14.35
N SER A 247 16.47 3.87 -14.63
CA SER A 247 17.22 2.86 -13.88
C SER A 247 18.01 3.41 -12.70
N GLN A 248 18.17 4.74 -12.61
CA GLN A 248 18.87 5.43 -11.53
C GLN A 248 17.87 6.25 -10.69
N PRO A 249 16.99 5.62 -9.91
CA PRO A 249 16.09 6.36 -9.04
C PRO A 249 16.84 7.24 -8.03
N PHE A 250 16.18 8.26 -7.50
CA PHE A 250 16.73 9.07 -6.41
C PHE A 250 15.75 9.11 -5.24
N ALA A 251 16.17 8.64 -4.07
CA ALA A 251 15.35 8.59 -2.86
C ALA A 251 15.64 9.81 -1.96
N TYR A 252 14.61 10.42 -1.41
CA TYR A 252 14.72 11.53 -0.46
C TYR A 252 13.57 11.52 0.53
N GLN A 253 13.78 12.11 1.71
CA GLN A 253 12.71 12.24 2.69
C GLN A 253 11.69 13.28 2.17
N TYR A 254 10.45 12.83 1.93
CA TYR A 254 9.36 13.70 1.48
C TYR A 254 8.63 14.32 2.66
N VAL A 255 8.38 13.53 3.71
CA VAL A 255 7.80 13.95 4.99
C VAL A 255 8.68 13.38 6.09
N GLY A 256 9.06 14.22 7.05
CA GLY A 256 9.81 13.78 8.23
C GLY A 256 10.70 14.87 8.81
N ALA A 257 11.42 14.50 9.86
CA ALA A 257 12.22 15.44 10.65
C ALA A 257 13.43 16.03 9.89
N GLU A 258 14.09 15.26 9.02
CA GLU A 258 15.23 15.73 8.21
C GLU A 258 14.79 16.74 7.14
N SER A 259 13.57 16.59 6.62
CA SER A 259 12.93 17.55 5.70
C SER A 259 12.43 18.81 6.41
N GLY A 260 12.34 18.79 7.74
CA GLY A 260 11.94 19.94 8.55
C GLY A 260 10.49 20.37 8.35
N ASN A 261 9.63 19.50 7.82
CA ASN A 261 8.24 19.80 7.49
C ASN A 261 7.21 19.18 8.45
N VAL A 262 7.66 18.42 9.46
CA VAL A 262 6.83 17.92 10.57
C VAL A 262 7.14 18.67 11.87
N PRO A 263 6.23 18.67 12.87
CA PRO A 263 6.51 19.32 14.15
C PRO A 263 7.73 18.71 14.85
N ALA A 264 8.63 19.57 15.34
CA ALA A 264 9.84 19.13 16.02
C ALA A 264 9.55 18.65 17.45
N GLY A 265 10.18 17.55 17.85
CA GLY A 265 10.10 17.01 19.19
C GLY A 265 8.84 16.17 19.44
N ASN A 266 8.52 15.98 20.72
CA ASN A 266 7.46 15.08 21.13
C ASN A 266 6.08 15.73 21.08
N GLU A 267 5.05 14.92 20.86
CA GLU A 267 3.66 15.34 21.01
C GLU A 267 3.41 15.84 22.45
N PRO A 268 2.70 16.98 22.66
CA PRO A 268 2.45 17.50 24.00
C PRO A 268 1.79 16.46 24.93
N GLY A 269 2.49 16.13 26.02
CA GLY A 269 2.02 15.14 27.00
C GLY A 269 2.47 13.70 26.73
N PHE A 270 3.24 13.46 25.67
CA PHE A 270 3.77 12.15 25.30
C PHE A 270 5.30 12.17 25.17
N THR A 271 5.88 10.97 25.14
CA THR A 271 7.33 10.78 24.93
C THR A 271 7.70 10.44 23.49
N THR A 272 6.70 10.33 22.62
CA THR A 272 6.84 10.02 21.20
C THR A 272 6.76 11.28 20.34
N PRO A 273 7.33 11.28 19.13
CA PRO A 273 7.21 12.37 18.18
C PRO A 273 5.75 12.75 17.85
N ALA A 274 5.55 13.96 17.35
CA ALA A 274 4.23 14.39 16.88
C ALA A 274 3.79 13.64 15.62
N PHE A 275 4.67 13.52 14.62
CA PHE A 275 4.48 12.65 13.46
C PHE A 275 5.24 11.35 13.73
N ASP A 276 4.53 10.23 13.80
CA ASP A 276 5.05 8.98 14.35
C ASP A 276 4.42 7.78 13.63
N SER A 277 5.25 6.81 13.25
CA SER A 277 4.80 5.53 12.69
C SER A 277 3.83 5.65 11.49
N PRO A 278 4.18 6.39 10.41
CA PRO A 278 3.35 6.46 9.22
C PRO A 278 3.22 5.07 8.57
N ASP A 279 2.02 4.81 8.06
CA ASP A 279 1.59 3.48 7.63
C ASP A 279 0.98 3.56 6.22
N ASN A 280 -0.31 3.92 6.07
CA ASN A 280 -0.94 3.93 4.75
C ASN A 280 -0.91 5.28 4.04
N LEU A 281 -0.91 5.20 2.71
CA LEU A 281 -0.75 6.34 1.82
C LEU A 281 -1.86 6.40 0.77
N ALA A 282 -2.37 7.61 0.51
CA ALA A 282 -3.23 7.85 -0.64
C ALA A 282 -3.04 9.25 -1.21
N LEU A 283 -2.89 9.35 -2.53
CA LEU A 283 -2.89 10.64 -3.23
C LEU A 283 -4.33 11.07 -3.56
N ASP A 284 -4.60 12.34 -3.37
CA ASP A 284 -5.81 12.99 -3.87
C ASP A 284 -5.60 13.51 -5.31
N SER A 285 -6.65 14.03 -5.97
CA SER A 285 -6.49 14.52 -7.35
C SER A 285 -5.74 15.85 -7.52
N ARG A 286 -5.42 16.53 -6.43
CA ARG A 286 -4.56 17.72 -6.41
C ARG A 286 -3.10 17.36 -6.15
N GLY A 287 -2.84 16.14 -5.70
CA GLY A 287 -1.53 15.63 -5.35
C GLY A 287 -1.15 15.84 -3.90
N ASN A 288 -2.13 16.12 -3.05
CA ASN A 288 -1.92 16.03 -1.61
C ASN A 288 -1.83 14.54 -1.24
N LEU A 289 -0.81 14.20 -0.46
CA LEU A 289 -0.62 12.86 0.06
C LEU A 289 -1.26 12.77 1.44
N ALA A 290 -2.31 11.97 1.56
CA ALA A 290 -2.86 11.60 2.84
C ALA A 290 -2.08 10.44 3.45
N ILE A 291 -1.77 10.56 4.73
CA ILE A 291 -0.92 9.64 5.49
C ILE A 291 -1.67 9.27 6.76
N THR A 292 -1.77 7.98 7.05
CA THR A 292 -2.28 7.48 8.33
C THR A 292 -1.14 6.97 9.19
N GLU A 293 -1.28 7.10 10.51
CA GLU A 293 -0.33 6.51 11.46
C GLU A 293 -0.87 5.18 12.01
N ASP A 294 0.06 4.25 12.28
CA ASP A 294 -0.12 3.15 13.24
C ASP A 294 0.96 3.17 14.31
N ILE A 295 0.72 3.91 15.39
CA ILE A 295 1.60 3.95 16.56
C ILE A 295 1.51 2.67 17.43
N GLY A 296 0.90 1.59 16.93
CA GLY A 296 0.79 0.30 17.61
C GLY A 296 -0.26 0.28 18.73
N GLY A 297 -1.37 1.00 18.54
CA GLY A 297 -2.52 0.97 19.45
C GLY A 297 -2.17 1.26 20.91
N THR A 298 -1.48 2.36 21.21
CA THR A 298 -1.31 2.77 22.62
C THR A 298 -2.68 3.15 23.19
N LEU A 299 -3.10 2.61 24.35
CA LEU A 299 -4.38 3.01 24.99
C LEU A 299 -4.44 4.50 25.43
N THR A 300 -3.42 5.28 25.09
CA THR A 300 -3.17 6.63 25.59
C THR A 300 -3.17 7.71 24.50
N ARG A 301 -2.90 7.36 23.23
CA ARG A 301 -2.87 8.30 22.11
C ARG A 301 -3.62 7.71 20.92
N GLY A 302 -4.50 8.51 20.33
CA GLY A 302 -5.16 8.17 19.07
C GLY A 302 -4.21 8.34 17.89
N ASN A 303 -4.32 7.45 16.91
CA ASN A 303 -3.61 7.57 15.64
C ASN A 303 -4.08 8.79 14.85
N ASP A 304 -3.12 9.50 14.25
CA ASP A 304 -3.39 10.72 13.49
C ASP A 304 -3.56 10.43 11.99
N ILE A 305 -4.21 11.38 11.30
CA ILE A 305 -4.26 11.46 9.85
C ILE A 305 -3.64 12.80 9.45
N TRP A 306 -2.65 12.72 8.57
CA TRP A 306 -1.89 13.86 8.07
C TRP A 306 -2.16 14.07 6.59
N ILE A 307 -2.02 15.32 6.14
CA ILE A 307 -1.96 15.69 4.73
C ILE A 307 -0.62 16.36 4.46
N ALA A 308 0.09 15.89 3.44
CA ALA A 308 1.30 16.49 2.91
C ALA A 308 1.04 17.08 1.52
N GLU A 309 1.14 18.41 1.40
CA GLU A 309 0.91 19.14 0.15
C GLU A 309 2.21 19.17 -0.69
N PRO A 310 2.12 18.98 -2.02
CA PRO A 310 3.30 18.99 -2.89
C PRO A 310 3.89 20.40 -3.00
N SER A 311 5.19 20.49 -3.24
CA SER A 311 5.89 21.78 -3.40
C SER A 311 5.61 22.50 -4.74
N SER A 312 4.83 21.92 -5.64
CA SER A 312 4.45 22.50 -6.93
C SER A 312 3.04 23.10 -6.88
N ASP A 313 2.97 24.44 -6.92
CA ASP A 313 1.74 25.19 -6.64
C ASP A 313 0.76 25.37 -7.81
N ASP A 314 1.08 25.00 -9.06
CA ASP A 314 0.27 25.47 -10.19
C ASP A 314 0.02 24.49 -11.34
N GLY A 315 0.58 23.28 -11.33
CA GLY A 315 0.35 22.31 -12.41
C GLY A 315 0.85 22.76 -13.80
N GLU A 316 1.51 23.91 -13.88
CA GLU A 316 2.20 24.43 -15.07
C GLU A 316 3.71 24.24 -14.95
N ASN A 317 4.25 24.22 -13.72
CA ASN A 317 5.63 23.83 -13.44
C ASN A 317 5.64 22.53 -12.61
N PRO A 318 6.10 21.38 -13.14
CA PRO A 318 6.39 20.24 -12.29
C PRO A 318 7.40 20.67 -11.22
N GLY A 319 7.26 20.16 -10.00
CA GLY A 319 8.22 20.42 -8.93
C GLY A 319 9.63 20.09 -9.41
N THR A 320 10.64 20.78 -8.87
CA THR A 320 12.02 20.35 -9.09
C THR A 320 12.23 19.01 -8.41
N GLU A 321 13.08 18.15 -8.99
CA GLU A 321 13.46 16.88 -8.38
C GLU A 321 13.92 17.06 -6.92
N GLY A 322 13.57 16.08 -6.07
CA GLY A 322 14.06 16.02 -4.69
C GLY A 322 13.44 17.04 -3.72
N GLN A 323 12.27 17.60 -4.02
CA GLN A 323 11.61 18.55 -3.12
C GLN A 323 10.70 17.82 -2.11
N PRO A 324 10.90 18.05 -0.79
CA PRO A 324 9.96 17.61 0.24
C PRO A 324 8.56 18.20 0.04
N ALA A 325 7.59 17.70 0.80
CA ALA A 325 6.27 18.34 0.90
C ALA A 325 6.40 19.78 1.42
N ALA A 326 5.65 20.72 0.83
CA ALA A 326 5.68 22.12 1.22
C ALA A 326 5.02 22.36 2.59
N VAL A 327 3.93 21.63 2.84
CA VAL A 327 3.14 21.73 4.07
C VAL A 327 2.79 20.32 4.51
N VAL A 328 2.96 20.02 5.80
CA VAL A 328 2.46 18.78 6.42
C VAL A 328 1.63 19.15 7.63
N GLU A 329 0.34 18.78 7.60
CA GLU A 329 -0.63 19.17 8.63
C GLU A 329 -1.43 17.97 9.12
N ARG A 330 -1.60 17.89 10.44
CA ARG A 330 -2.54 16.95 11.07
C ARG A 330 -3.96 17.43 10.84
N VAL A 331 -4.76 16.62 10.16
CA VAL A 331 -6.14 16.97 9.81
C VAL A 331 -7.18 16.24 10.63
N ALA A 332 -6.83 15.10 11.23
CA ALA A 332 -7.70 14.36 12.15
C ALA A 332 -6.88 13.50 13.12
N THR A 333 -7.52 13.12 14.22
CA THR A 333 -7.05 12.15 15.20
C THR A 333 -8.19 11.18 15.49
N LEU A 334 -7.91 9.89 15.55
CA LEU A 334 -8.92 8.91 15.93
C LEU A 334 -9.20 9.03 17.44
N PRO A 335 -10.46 9.16 17.86
CA PRO A 335 -10.79 9.27 19.28
C PRO A 335 -10.68 7.94 20.03
N ASP A 336 -10.57 6.82 19.31
CA ASP A 336 -10.31 5.52 19.90
C ASP A 336 -8.83 5.18 19.75
N CYS A 337 -8.11 5.22 20.87
CA CYS A 337 -6.68 4.97 20.92
C CYS A 337 -6.31 3.50 20.65
N ALA A 338 -7.26 2.57 20.74
CA ALA A 338 -7.04 1.17 20.38
C ALA A 338 -7.28 0.89 18.88
N ALA A 339 -7.69 1.90 18.12
CA ALA A 339 -7.98 1.77 16.71
C ALA A 339 -6.91 2.43 15.85
N GLU A 340 -6.77 1.88 14.66
CA GLU A 340 -5.83 2.31 13.65
C GLU A 340 -6.62 2.72 12.38
N PRO A 341 -6.33 3.90 11.82
CA PRO A 341 -6.80 4.29 10.50
C PRO A 341 -6.02 3.56 9.42
N SER A 342 -6.57 2.46 8.92
CA SER A 342 -5.96 1.67 7.86
C SER A 342 -6.66 1.86 6.50
N GLY A 343 -6.03 1.47 5.39
CA GLY A 343 -6.61 1.41 4.05
C GLY A 343 -7.16 2.75 3.57
N ILE A 344 -6.41 3.83 3.74
CA ILE A 344 -6.81 5.14 3.24
C ILE A 344 -6.93 5.12 1.69
N TYR A 345 -8.04 5.64 1.13
CA TYR A 345 -8.27 5.63 -0.31
C TYR A 345 -9.23 6.74 -0.74
N PHE A 346 -8.85 7.56 -1.72
CA PHE A 346 -9.74 8.55 -2.32
C PHE A 346 -10.65 7.90 -3.38
N SER A 347 -11.95 8.16 -3.30
CA SER A 347 -12.92 7.58 -4.23
C SER A 347 -12.66 7.98 -5.69
N ALA A 348 -12.62 6.99 -6.59
CA ALA A 348 -12.46 7.18 -8.02
C ALA A 348 -13.58 8.04 -8.65
N ASN A 349 -14.82 7.84 -8.17
CA ASN A 349 -15.94 8.70 -8.52
C ASN A 349 -15.97 9.82 -7.50
N ARG A 350 -15.22 10.91 -7.76
CA ARG A 350 -15.26 12.15 -6.96
C ARG A 350 -16.71 12.47 -6.56
N THR A 351 -17.12 12.11 -5.36
CA THR A 351 -18.49 12.40 -4.94
C THR A 351 -18.49 13.81 -4.40
N ASN A 352 -19.40 14.66 -4.90
CA ASN A 352 -19.63 16.01 -4.36
C ASN A 352 -20.20 15.99 -2.92
N ARG A 353 -19.85 15.01 -2.07
CA ARG A 353 -20.29 14.91 -0.69
C ARG A 353 -19.10 14.64 0.24
N PHE A 354 -18.51 15.74 0.67
CA PHE A 354 -17.95 15.88 2.01
C PHE A 354 -18.75 16.99 2.72
N ARG A 355 -19.35 16.70 3.89
CA ARG A 355 -20.00 17.73 4.73
C ARG A 355 -19.07 18.07 5.88
N ARG A 356 -18.30 19.15 5.72
CA ARG A 356 -17.55 19.77 6.81
C ARG A 356 -18.52 20.47 7.77
N ASN A 357 -18.40 20.22 9.06
CA ASN A 357 -18.81 21.19 10.07
C ASN A 357 -17.56 21.82 10.69
N ARG A 358 -17.66 23.10 10.99
CA ARG A 358 -16.58 24.10 11.00
C ARG A 358 -15.47 23.81 12.03
N GLN A 359 -14.24 23.58 11.54
CA GLN A 359 -12.94 24.10 12.04
C GLN A 359 -11.80 23.49 11.17
N ASN A 360 -10.86 24.31 10.68
CA ASN A 360 -9.51 23.99 10.16
C ASN A 360 -9.20 22.74 9.29
N VAL A 361 -10.15 22.12 8.61
CA VAL A 361 -9.86 21.09 7.57
C VAL A 361 -9.45 21.59 6.17
N VAL A 362 -8.31 21.12 5.65
CA VAL A 362 -8.05 21.02 4.20
C VAL A 362 -8.86 19.81 3.69
N THR A 363 -10.05 20.05 3.14
CA THR A 363 -10.83 19.00 2.46
C THR A 363 -11.03 19.35 1.00
N THR A 364 -10.60 18.46 0.12
CA THR A 364 -10.97 18.46 -1.29
C THR A 364 -12.42 17.93 -1.44
N PRO A 365 -13.11 18.17 -2.57
CA PRO A 365 -14.45 17.63 -2.82
C PRO A 365 -14.46 16.10 -3.06
N GLU A 366 -13.50 15.38 -2.49
CA GLU A 366 -13.31 13.94 -2.67
C GLU A 366 -13.79 13.18 -1.43
N THR A 367 -14.21 11.94 -1.64
CA THR A 367 -14.56 11.04 -0.53
C THR A 367 -13.32 10.27 -0.15
N LEU A 368 -12.80 10.53 1.03
CA LEU A 368 -11.75 9.74 1.65
C LEU A 368 -12.39 8.55 2.38
N PHE A 369 -12.08 7.34 1.93
CA PHE A 369 -12.36 6.14 2.70
C PHE A 369 -11.18 5.91 3.63
N VAL A 370 -11.48 5.73 4.91
CA VAL A 370 -10.52 5.28 5.92
C VAL A 370 -11.17 4.07 6.58
N HIS A 371 -10.51 2.93 6.52
CA HIS A 371 -10.91 1.77 7.31
C HIS A 371 -10.46 2.01 8.74
N ARG A 372 -11.34 1.71 9.70
CA ARG A 372 -10.94 1.67 11.10
C ARG A 372 -10.66 0.23 11.43
N GLN A 373 -9.38 -0.14 11.49
CA GLN A 373 -8.95 -1.41 12.05
C GLN A 373 -9.06 -1.29 13.57
N HIS A 374 -9.60 -2.32 14.20
CA HIS A 374 -9.37 -2.52 15.62
C HIS A 374 -8.35 -3.63 15.73
N ALA A 375 -7.29 -3.40 16.49
CA ALA A 375 -6.76 -4.48 17.29
C ALA A 375 -7.93 -4.91 18.21
N GLY A 376 -8.65 -5.98 17.84
CA GLY A 376 -9.67 -6.55 18.71
C GLY A 376 -9.08 -6.89 20.09
N PRO A 377 -9.93 -6.99 21.14
CA PRO A 377 -9.48 -7.06 22.53
C PRO A 377 -8.48 -8.17 22.85
#